data_AF-E7GGN3-F1
#
_entry.id   AF-E7GGN3-F1
#
_cell.length_a   1.000
_cell.length_b   1.000
_cell.length_c   1.000
_cell.angle_alpha   90.00
_cell.angle_beta   90.00
_cell.angle_gamma   90.00
#
_symmetry.space_group_name_H-M   'P 1'
#
loop_
_entity.id
_entity.type
_entity.pdbx_description
1 polymer ?
#
loop_
_entity_poly.entity_id
_entity_poly.type
_entity_poly.pdbx_seq_one_letter_code
_entity_poly.pdbx_strand_id
1 'polypeptide(L)'
;MGMQRIDSASEIDPGIIDFSNICCRYRTGVDTTTGSGVYKKHSYRHGVMTKLGDIEITVWTKIVEQLIEKNDEKWLFDVLVRWETKGDYTNRTRKELWYLVLELYTSRIFDNPEWIDFISFNRKYRPDALKQVKIITVVNECCGLLGEVTQEQINSAFGGKIFCPHCSRRSIFEIISKTESIDYHVKENTDEKRSNSNKCN
;
A
#
# COMPACT_ATOMS: atom_id res chain seq x y z
N MET A 1 -24.51 19.82 -5.69
CA MET A 1 -25.07 18.55 -6.20
C MET A 1 -25.10 17.58 -5.04
N GLY A 2 -26.24 17.00 -4.70
CA GLY A 2 -26.33 16.00 -3.63
C GLY A 2 -25.54 14.76 -4.02
N MET A 3 -24.68 14.28 -3.13
CA MET A 3 -23.82 13.12 -3.36
C MET A 3 -24.69 11.85 -3.34
N GLN A 4 -24.65 11.06 -4.43
CA GLN A 4 -25.49 9.86 -4.55
C GLN A 4 -25.05 8.81 -3.52
N ARG A 5 -26.00 8.37 -2.70
CA ARG A 5 -25.82 7.26 -1.76
C ARG A 5 -26.30 5.97 -2.42
N ILE A 6 -25.51 4.90 -2.27
CA ILE A 6 -25.74 3.61 -2.91
C ILE A 6 -25.71 2.53 -1.82
N ASP A 7 -26.84 1.86 -1.60
CA ASP A 7 -27.01 0.85 -0.55
C ASP A 7 -27.30 -0.55 -1.13
N SER A 8 -27.39 -0.67 -2.46
CA SER A 8 -27.57 -1.93 -3.19
C SER A 8 -26.70 -1.98 -4.45
N ALA A 9 -26.15 -3.16 -4.76
CA ALA A 9 -25.38 -3.39 -5.98
C ALA A 9 -26.22 -3.20 -7.26
N SER A 10 -27.54 -3.35 -7.19
CA SER A 10 -28.46 -3.13 -8.32
C SER A 10 -28.56 -1.67 -8.76
N GLU A 11 -28.09 -0.73 -7.94
CA GLU A 11 -28.08 0.71 -8.25
C GLU A 11 -26.87 1.12 -9.09
N ILE A 12 -25.94 0.19 -9.34
CA ILE A 12 -24.72 0.42 -10.13
C ILE A 12 -24.82 -0.37 -11.43
N ASP A 13 -24.63 0.31 -12.55
CA ASP A 13 -24.46 -0.34 -13.84
C ASP A 13 -23.15 -1.17 -13.85
N PRO A 14 -23.19 -2.49 -14.05
CA PRO A 14 -21.99 -3.32 -14.11
C PRO A 14 -20.99 -2.89 -15.20
N GLY A 15 -21.45 -2.22 -16.26
CA GLY A 15 -20.62 -1.74 -17.37
C GLY A 15 -19.65 -0.62 -17.00
N ILE A 16 -19.93 0.13 -15.93
CA ILE A 16 -19.08 1.25 -15.49
C ILE A 16 -18.14 0.89 -14.32
N ILE A 17 -18.16 -0.37 -13.88
CA ILE A 17 -17.31 -0.84 -12.78
C ILE A 17 -15.89 -1.12 -13.30
N ASP A 18 -14.97 -0.24 -12.91
CA ASP A 18 -13.53 -0.40 -13.07
C ASP A 18 -12.78 0.06 -11.81
N PHE A 19 -11.46 -0.16 -11.76
CA PHE A 19 -10.62 0.25 -10.63
C PHE A 19 -10.70 1.75 -10.34
N SER A 20 -10.77 2.59 -11.38
CA SER A 20 -10.79 4.04 -11.23
C SER A 20 -12.07 4.54 -10.56
N ASN A 21 -13.19 3.90 -10.89
CA ASN A 21 -14.51 4.27 -10.43
C ASN A 21 -14.82 3.72 -9.04
N ILE A 22 -14.29 2.53 -8.70
CA ILE A 22 -14.52 1.87 -7.41
C ILE A 22 -13.46 2.18 -6.34
N CYS A 23 -12.33 2.77 -6.73
CA CYS A 23 -11.25 3.12 -5.80
C CYS A 23 -11.77 3.96 -4.63
N CYS A 24 -11.44 3.52 -3.41
CA CYS A 24 -11.77 4.22 -2.18
C CYS A 24 -11.04 5.56 -2.14
N ARG A 25 -11.81 6.66 -2.08
CA ARG A 25 -11.28 8.00 -1.84
C ARG A 25 -11.13 8.28 -0.35
N TYR A 26 -12.17 7.92 0.41
CA TYR A 26 -12.21 7.98 1.86
C TYR A 26 -13.40 7.18 2.39
N ARG A 27 -13.34 6.72 3.64
CA ARG A 27 -14.47 6.09 4.32
C ARG A 27 -15.49 7.13 4.75
N THR A 28 -16.77 6.78 4.67
CA THR A 28 -17.90 7.59 5.14
C THR A 28 -18.63 6.86 6.27
N GLY A 29 -19.41 7.62 7.04
CA GLY A 29 -20.19 7.10 8.13
C GLY A 29 -21.43 7.94 8.36
N VAL A 30 -22.55 7.29 8.62
CA VAL A 30 -23.81 7.98 8.97
C VAL A 30 -24.37 7.33 10.21
N ASP A 31 -24.46 8.09 11.29
CA ASP A 31 -25.24 7.72 12.46
C ASP A 31 -26.71 8.04 12.20
N THR A 32 -27.59 7.13 12.61
CA THR A 32 -29.03 7.32 12.50
C THR A 32 -29.64 6.99 13.84
N THR A 33 -30.32 7.97 14.42
CA THR A 33 -31.10 7.79 15.64
C THR A 33 -32.57 7.90 15.30
N THR A 34 -33.33 6.85 15.60
CA THR A 34 -34.79 6.82 15.40
C THR A 34 -35.50 6.57 16.72
N GLY A 35 -36.75 7.01 16.85
CA GLY A 35 -37.54 6.87 18.08
C GLY A 35 -37.41 8.06 19.05
N SER A 36 -37.93 7.91 20.26
CA SER A 36 -38.02 8.98 21.27
C SER A 36 -37.85 8.44 22.68
N GLY A 37 -37.28 9.25 23.57
CA GLY A 37 -37.03 8.89 24.97
C GLY A 37 -36.22 7.59 25.12
N VAL A 38 -36.72 6.67 25.94
CA VAL A 38 -36.10 5.36 26.20
C VAL A 38 -36.15 4.39 25.00
N TYR A 39 -36.94 4.71 23.96
CA TYR A 39 -37.07 3.88 22.75
C TYR A 39 -36.17 4.32 21.60
N LYS A 40 -35.16 5.16 21.87
CA LYS A 40 -34.17 5.54 20.85
C LYS A 40 -33.40 4.32 20.37
N LYS A 41 -33.34 4.15 19.06
CA LYS A 41 -32.51 3.15 18.38
C LYS A 41 -31.41 3.87 17.64
N HIS A 42 -30.17 3.47 17.90
CA HIS A 42 -28.99 3.96 17.21
C HIS A 42 -28.54 2.91 16.19
N SER A 43 -28.30 3.35 14.96
CA SER A 43 -27.62 2.56 13.93
C SER A 43 -26.50 3.39 13.31
N TYR A 44 -25.52 2.69 12.75
CA TYR A 44 -24.40 3.31 12.07
C TYR A 44 -24.17 2.62 10.74
N ARG A 45 -24.21 3.38 9.65
CA ARG A 45 -23.84 2.91 8.32
C ARG A 45 -22.37 3.20 8.09
N HIS A 46 -21.63 2.22 7.61
CA HIS A 46 -20.28 2.40 7.08
C HIS A 46 -20.35 2.48 5.55
N GLY A 47 -19.69 3.48 4.97
CA GLY A 47 -19.63 3.63 3.51
C GLY A 47 -18.21 3.91 3.02
N VAL A 48 -18.08 3.89 1.71
CA VAL A 48 -16.86 4.15 0.96
C VAL A 48 -17.21 5.16 -0.13
N MET A 49 -16.58 6.33 -0.07
CA MET A 49 -16.69 7.31 -1.14
C MET A 49 -15.87 6.88 -2.33
N THR A 50 -16.53 6.83 -3.50
CA THR A 50 -15.91 6.49 -4.78
C THR A 50 -16.23 7.57 -5.84
N LYS A 51 -15.90 7.33 -7.12
CA LYS A 51 -16.39 8.23 -8.19
C LYS A 51 -17.88 8.04 -8.47
N LEU A 52 -18.41 6.85 -8.19
CA LEU A 52 -19.82 6.50 -8.43
C LEU A 52 -20.75 7.03 -7.33
N GLY A 53 -20.21 7.30 -6.14
CA GLY A 53 -20.97 7.81 -5.00
C GLY A 53 -20.50 7.23 -3.68
N ASP A 54 -21.31 7.43 -2.64
CA ASP A 54 -21.14 6.84 -1.31
C ASP A 54 -21.75 5.43 -1.26
N ILE A 55 -20.92 4.41 -1.47
CA ILE A 55 -21.35 3.01 -1.51
C ILE A 55 -21.25 2.40 -0.11
N GLU A 56 -22.29 1.69 0.32
CA GLU A 56 -22.27 0.97 1.61
C GLU A 56 -21.12 -0.06 1.62
N ILE A 57 -20.39 -0.18 2.74
CA ILE A 57 -19.10 -0.88 2.76
C ILE A 57 -19.23 -2.37 2.39
N THR A 58 -20.33 -3.04 2.73
CA THR A 58 -20.55 -4.45 2.38
C THR A 58 -20.92 -4.61 0.91
N VAL A 59 -21.65 -3.66 0.33
CA VAL A 59 -21.92 -3.59 -1.12
C VAL A 59 -20.61 -3.36 -1.88
N TRP A 60 -19.82 -2.37 -1.46
CA TRP A 60 -18.51 -2.08 -2.04
C TRP A 60 -17.58 -3.30 -1.97
N THR A 61 -17.52 -3.98 -0.82
CA THR A 61 -16.71 -5.20 -0.65
C THR A 61 -17.06 -6.26 -1.69
N LYS A 62 -18.35 -6.55 -1.88
CA LYS A 62 -18.80 -7.56 -2.87
C LYS A 62 -18.43 -7.17 -4.30
N ILE A 63 -18.53 -5.88 -4.64
CA ILE A 63 -18.14 -5.39 -5.97
C ILE A 63 -16.64 -5.59 -6.19
N VAL A 64 -15.81 -5.29 -5.19
CA VAL A 64 -14.36 -5.50 -5.28
C VAL A 64 -14.02 -6.99 -5.39
N GLU A 65 -14.68 -7.86 -4.62
CA GLU A 65 -14.53 -9.32 -4.72
C GLU A 65 -14.86 -9.83 -6.14
N GLN A 66 -15.97 -9.38 -6.71
CA GLN A 66 -16.33 -9.70 -8.10
C GLN A 66 -15.32 -9.15 -9.11
N LEU A 67 -14.74 -7.97 -8.85
CA LEU A 67 -13.71 -7.39 -9.71
C LEU A 67 -12.42 -8.21 -9.67
N ILE A 68 -12.03 -8.71 -8.49
CA ILE A 68 -10.88 -9.62 -8.33
C ILE A 68 -11.09 -10.89 -9.16
N GLU A 69 -12.27 -11.50 -9.06
CA GLU A 69 -12.63 -12.70 -9.81
C GLU A 69 -12.66 -12.45 -11.33
N LYS A 70 -13.28 -11.35 -11.76
CA LYS A 70 -13.37 -10.97 -13.18
C LYS A 70 -12.00 -10.77 -13.84
N ASN A 71 -11.01 -10.29 -13.08
CA ASN A 71 -9.65 -10.06 -13.58
C ASN A 71 -8.70 -11.25 -13.36
N ASP A 72 -9.18 -12.36 -12.76
CA ASP A 72 -8.35 -13.51 -12.37
C ASP A 72 -7.14 -13.12 -11.47
N GLU A 73 -7.34 -12.13 -10.61
CA GLU A 73 -6.30 -11.55 -9.76
C GLU A 73 -6.40 -12.00 -8.29
N LYS A 74 -7.10 -13.12 -8.03
CA LYS A 74 -7.22 -13.67 -6.67
C LYS A 74 -5.85 -13.92 -6.03
N TRP A 75 -4.92 -14.46 -6.81
CA TRP A 75 -3.55 -14.71 -6.37
C TRP A 75 -2.83 -13.41 -5.94
N LEU A 76 -3.06 -12.31 -6.67
CA LEU A 76 -2.45 -11.00 -6.41
C LEU A 76 -3.02 -10.38 -5.14
N PHE A 77 -4.34 -10.49 -4.97
CA PHE A 77 -5.00 -10.08 -3.74
C PHE A 77 -4.47 -10.88 -2.54
N ASP A 78 -4.34 -12.20 -2.64
CA ASP A 78 -3.85 -13.06 -1.56
C ASP A 78 -2.40 -12.78 -1.15
N VAL A 79 -1.53 -12.37 -2.08
CA VAL A 79 -0.16 -11.95 -1.72
C VAL A 79 -0.13 -10.57 -1.09
N LEU A 80 -1.04 -9.66 -1.47
CA LEU A 80 -1.20 -8.36 -0.81
C LEU A 80 -1.69 -8.53 0.63
N VAL A 81 -2.67 -9.41 0.88
CA VAL A 81 -3.10 -9.79 2.24
C VAL A 81 -1.91 -10.27 3.07
N ARG A 82 -1.11 -11.19 2.52
CA ARG A 82 0.08 -11.73 3.20
C ARG A 82 1.14 -10.66 3.46
N TRP A 83 1.32 -9.72 2.54
CA TRP A 83 2.26 -8.59 2.70
C TRP A 83 1.86 -7.70 3.86
N GLU A 84 0.61 -7.24 3.89
CA GLU A 84 0.09 -6.37 4.95
C GLU A 84 0.00 -7.09 6.31
N THR A 85 -0.23 -8.40 6.31
CA THR A 85 -0.22 -9.20 7.55
C THR A 85 1.16 -9.30 8.18
N LYS A 86 2.23 -9.32 7.38
CA LYS A 86 3.62 -9.42 7.88
C LYS A 86 4.08 -8.12 8.58
N GLY A 87 3.37 -7.02 8.36
CA GLY A 87 3.66 -5.75 9.02
C GLY A 87 3.32 -5.80 10.51
N ASP A 88 4.33 -6.01 11.37
CA ASP A 88 4.21 -5.92 12.83
C ASP A 88 3.83 -4.51 13.35
N TYR A 89 3.64 -3.55 12.47
CA TYR A 89 3.39 -2.15 12.81
C TYR A 89 1.91 -1.78 13.00
N THR A 90 0.96 -2.73 12.87
CA THR A 90 -0.46 -2.43 13.03
C THR A 90 -1.18 -3.34 14.04
N ASN A 91 -1.69 -2.76 15.13
CA ASN A 91 -2.67 -3.40 16.03
C ASN A 91 -4.07 -3.43 15.38
N ARG A 92 -4.16 -3.83 14.11
CA ARG A 92 -5.43 -3.89 13.37
C ARG A 92 -6.15 -5.19 13.66
N THR A 93 -7.47 -5.09 13.83
CA THR A 93 -8.33 -6.26 13.79
C THR A 93 -8.31 -6.89 12.40
N ARG A 94 -8.65 -8.18 12.30
CA ARG A 94 -8.77 -8.89 11.02
C ARG A 94 -9.70 -8.16 10.02
N LYS A 95 -10.79 -7.57 10.53
CA LYS A 95 -11.77 -6.83 9.71
C LYS A 95 -11.17 -5.53 9.16
N GLU A 96 -10.41 -4.79 9.97
CA GLU A 96 -9.75 -3.56 9.53
C GLU A 96 -8.64 -3.82 8.52
N LEU A 97 -7.87 -4.90 8.72
CA LEU A 97 -6.88 -5.36 7.76
C LEU A 97 -7.54 -5.74 6.43
N TRP A 98 -8.65 -6.47 6.48
CA TRP A 98 -9.40 -6.83 5.27
C TRP A 98 -9.83 -5.61 4.45
N TYR A 99 -10.45 -4.62 5.10
CA TYR A 99 -10.83 -3.38 4.40
C TYR A 99 -9.64 -2.59 3.89
N LEU A 100 -8.54 -2.52 4.64
CA LEU A 100 -7.31 -1.89 4.17
C LEU A 100 -6.82 -2.55 2.87
N VAL A 101 -6.75 -3.89 2.84
CA VAL A 101 -6.24 -4.60 1.67
C VAL A 101 -7.15 -4.40 0.44
N LEU A 102 -8.47 -4.34 0.62
CA LEU A 102 -9.40 -3.99 -0.45
C LEU A 102 -9.15 -2.56 -0.97
N GLU A 103 -8.89 -1.60 -0.09
CA GLU A 103 -8.57 -0.21 -0.47
C GLU A 103 -7.24 -0.13 -1.24
N LEU A 104 -6.22 -0.84 -0.76
CA LEU A 104 -4.91 -0.94 -1.41
C LEU A 104 -5.01 -1.63 -2.78
N TYR A 105 -5.80 -2.69 -2.88
CA TYR A 105 -6.02 -3.40 -4.14
C TYR A 105 -6.76 -2.53 -5.16
N THR A 106 -7.86 -1.88 -4.76
CA THR A 106 -8.64 -1.01 -5.66
C THR A 106 -7.88 0.24 -6.10
N SER A 107 -6.99 0.76 -5.26
CA SER A 107 -6.06 1.84 -5.62
C SER A 107 -4.87 1.39 -6.46
N ARG A 108 -4.73 0.08 -6.72
CA ARG A 108 -3.60 -0.52 -7.42
C ARG A 108 -2.27 -0.11 -6.80
N ILE A 109 -2.15 -0.19 -5.46
CA ILE A 109 -0.97 0.31 -4.75
C ILE A 109 0.35 -0.29 -5.27
N PHE A 110 0.30 -1.56 -5.69
CA PHE A 110 1.45 -2.28 -6.25
C PHE A 110 1.83 -1.85 -7.67
N ASP A 111 1.02 -1.04 -8.34
CA ASP A 111 1.35 -0.37 -9.61
C ASP A 111 1.83 1.07 -9.39
N ASN A 112 1.80 1.59 -8.16
CA ASN A 112 2.25 2.94 -7.83
C ASN A 112 3.76 2.96 -7.51
N PRO A 113 4.62 3.53 -8.36
CA PRO A 113 6.06 3.57 -8.13
C PRO A 113 6.47 4.42 -6.91
N GLU A 114 5.59 5.30 -6.40
CA GLU A 114 5.84 6.07 -5.18
C GLU A 114 5.60 5.25 -3.89
N TRP A 115 4.91 4.10 -3.98
CA TRP A 115 4.67 3.27 -2.81
C TRP A 115 5.99 2.76 -2.25
N ILE A 116 6.20 2.95 -0.94
CA ILE A 116 7.44 2.58 -0.23
C ILE A 116 7.89 1.15 -0.52
N ASP A 117 6.96 0.21 -0.56
CA ASP A 117 7.25 -1.21 -0.75
C ASP A 117 7.21 -1.64 -2.23
N PHE A 118 7.03 -0.70 -3.18
CA PHE A 118 6.87 -1.01 -4.60
C PHE A 118 7.96 -1.95 -5.12
N ILE A 119 9.23 -1.66 -4.84
CA ILE A 119 10.35 -2.50 -5.29
C ILE A 119 10.31 -3.86 -4.59
N SER A 120 10.25 -3.88 -3.26
CA SER A 120 10.31 -5.12 -2.47
C SER A 120 9.14 -6.07 -2.78
N PHE A 121 7.92 -5.53 -2.92
CA PHE A 121 6.73 -6.28 -3.26
C PHE A 121 6.81 -6.81 -4.70
N ASN A 122 7.04 -5.94 -5.69
CA ASN A 122 7.04 -6.37 -7.08
C ASN A 122 8.24 -7.27 -7.41
N ARG A 123 9.41 -7.05 -6.83
CA ARG A 123 10.55 -7.96 -7.01
C ARG A 123 10.22 -9.40 -6.60
N LYS A 124 9.40 -9.56 -5.55
CA LYS A 124 9.03 -10.87 -5.03
C LYS A 124 7.88 -11.52 -5.79
N TYR A 125 6.87 -10.76 -6.20
CA TYR A 125 5.62 -11.31 -6.74
C TYR A 125 5.34 -10.95 -8.20
N ARG A 126 5.89 -9.85 -8.72
CA ARG A 126 5.62 -9.27 -10.05
C ARG A 126 6.89 -8.64 -10.64
N PRO A 127 7.98 -9.39 -10.85
CA PRO A 127 9.27 -8.82 -11.24
C PRO A 127 9.21 -8.06 -12.58
N ASP A 128 8.27 -8.44 -13.45
CA ASP A 128 8.04 -7.74 -14.72
C ASP A 128 7.60 -6.28 -14.56
N ALA A 129 6.94 -5.93 -13.45
CA ALA A 129 6.54 -4.55 -13.16
C ALA A 129 7.75 -3.62 -12.94
N LEU A 130 8.95 -4.17 -12.69
CA LEU A 130 10.17 -3.40 -12.49
C LEU A 130 10.93 -3.12 -13.79
N LYS A 131 10.60 -3.78 -14.91
CA LYS A 131 11.37 -3.72 -16.17
C LYS A 131 11.49 -2.31 -16.76
N GLN A 132 10.46 -1.47 -16.56
CA GLN A 132 10.38 -0.12 -17.12
C GLN A 132 10.62 0.97 -16.06
N VAL A 133 10.89 0.58 -14.81
CA VAL A 133 11.05 1.52 -13.70
C VAL A 133 12.52 1.86 -13.53
N LYS A 134 12.80 3.16 -13.37
CA LYS A 134 14.16 3.63 -13.10
C LYS A 134 14.46 3.44 -11.61
N ILE A 135 15.24 2.41 -11.29
CA ILE A 135 15.73 2.14 -9.92
C ILE A 135 16.97 2.99 -9.64
N ILE A 136 16.97 3.66 -8.49
CA ILE A 136 18.02 4.54 -7.99
C ILE A 136 18.59 3.92 -6.70
N THR A 137 19.92 3.89 -6.60
CA THR A 137 20.62 3.48 -5.38
C THR A 137 20.80 4.68 -4.46
N VAL A 138 20.44 4.52 -3.19
CA VAL A 138 20.54 5.55 -2.16
C VAL A 138 21.17 5.02 -0.88
N VAL A 139 21.71 5.90 -0.06
CA VAL A 139 22.02 5.62 1.35
C VAL A 139 21.21 6.58 2.20
N ASN A 140 20.39 6.02 3.09
CA ASN A 140 19.62 6.79 4.06
C ASN A 140 20.42 6.94 5.36
N GLU A 141 20.52 8.16 5.90
CA GLU A 141 21.26 8.45 7.14
C GLU A 141 20.85 7.58 8.33
N CYS A 142 19.58 7.14 8.37
CA CYS A 142 19.07 6.36 9.49
C CYS A 142 19.70 4.96 9.62
N CYS A 143 20.02 4.32 8.49
CA CYS A 143 20.61 2.97 8.48
C CYS A 143 22.05 2.97 8.00
N GLY A 144 22.45 3.93 7.16
CA GLY A 144 23.76 3.93 6.51
C GLY A 144 23.96 2.80 5.50
N LEU A 145 22.90 2.07 5.15
CA LEU A 145 22.94 0.93 4.23
C LEU A 145 22.53 1.35 2.82
N LEU A 146 23.13 0.71 1.81
CA LEU A 146 22.69 0.82 0.43
C LEU A 146 21.28 0.30 0.28
N GLY A 147 20.42 1.11 -0.34
CA GLY A 147 19.03 0.79 -0.60
C GLY A 147 18.64 1.13 -2.03
N GLU A 148 17.58 0.50 -2.51
CA GLU A 148 17.00 0.78 -3.82
C GLU A 148 15.65 1.45 -3.66
N VAL A 149 15.45 2.52 -4.43
CA VAL A 149 14.21 3.30 -4.50
C VAL A 149 13.88 3.62 -5.95
N THR A 150 12.64 3.97 -6.26
CA THR A 150 12.25 4.40 -7.61
C THR A 150 12.61 5.87 -7.83
N GLN A 151 12.77 6.30 -9.09
CA GLN A 151 12.95 7.71 -9.41
C GLN A 151 11.75 8.56 -8.94
N GLU A 152 10.54 7.99 -8.97
CA GLU A 152 9.32 8.65 -8.50
C GLU A 152 9.36 8.91 -6.99
N GLN A 153 9.89 7.97 -6.19
CA GLN A 153 10.13 8.20 -4.76
C GLN A 153 11.13 9.35 -4.51
N ILE A 154 12.14 9.51 -5.37
CA ILE A 154 13.06 10.65 -5.31
C ILE A 154 12.34 11.95 -5.66
N ASN A 155 11.52 11.94 -6.72
CA ASN A 155 10.79 13.14 -7.16
C ASN A 155 9.76 13.61 -6.12
N SER A 156 9.13 12.66 -5.41
CA SER A 156 8.20 12.93 -4.32
C SER A 156 8.89 13.19 -2.97
N ALA A 157 10.22 13.31 -2.94
CA ALA A 157 10.96 13.66 -1.74
C ALA A 157 10.53 15.03 -1.23
N PHE A 158 10.07 15.10 0.01
CA PHE A 158 9.71 16.36 0.66
C PHE A 158 10.66 16.65 1.82
N GLY A 159 11.19 17.88 1.84
CA GLY A 159 12.20 18.31 2.82
C GLY A 159 13.53 17.56 2.70
N GLY A 160 13.89 17.09 1.49
CA GLY A 160 15.12 16.31 1.25
C GLY A 160 15.10 14.91 1.88
N LYS A 161 13.92 14.38 2.22
CA LYS A 161 13.77 13.10 2.90
C LYS A 161 12.88 12.14 2.12
N ILE A 162 13.31 10.88 2.05
CA ILE A 162 12.54 9.75 1.55
C ILE A 162 12.40 8.68 2.63
N PHE A 163 11.54 7.70 2.40
CA PHE A 163 11.47 6.52 3.25
C PHE A 163 12.66 5.59 2.98
N CYS A 164 13.32 5.14 4.05
CA CYS A 164 14.39 4.18 3.97
C CYS A 164 13.84 2.79 3.60
N PRO A 165 14.40 2.11 2.58
CA PRO A 165 13.91 0.80 2.13
C PRO A 165 14.17 -0.34 3.14
N HIS A 166 15.00 -0.11 4.17
CA HIS A 166 15.35 -1.11 5.18
C HIS A 166 14.51 -1.04 6.45
N CYS A 167 14.27 0.17 6.96
CA CYS A 167 13.58 0.38 8.24
C CYS A 167 12.30 1.20 8.13
N SER A 168 11.96 1.64 6.92
CA SER A 168 10.79 2.47 6.63
C SER A 168 10.75 3.81 7.37
N ARG A 169 11.85 4.23 8.01
CA ARG A 169 11.96 5.57 8.61
C ARG A 169 12.19 6.59 7.51
N ARG A 170 11.55 7.74 7.64
CA ARG A 170 11.77 8.87 6.75
C ARG A 170 13.01 9.66 7.17
N SER A 171 14.02 9.70 6.32
CA SER A 171 15.34 10.27 6.63
C SER A 171 15.98 10.96 5.42
N ILE A 172 17.00 11.79 5.67
CA ILE A 172 17.81 12.37 4.61
C ILE A 172 18.55 11.22 3.91
N PHE A 173 18.79 11.41 2.63
CA PHE A 173 19.39 10.41 1.77
C PHE A 173 20.41 11.05 0.82
N GLU A 174 21.34 10.22 0.36
CA GLU A 174 22.28 10.55 -0.70
C GLU A 174 22.07 9.57 -1.85
N ILE A 175 22.10 10.08 -3.09
CA ILE A 175 22.06 9.25 -4.29
C ILE A 175 23.48 8.79 -4.59
N ILE A 176 23.66 7.48 -4.74
CA ILE A 176 24.95 6.85 -4.98
C ILE A 176 25.12 6.54 -6.46
N SER A 177 26.25 6.94 -7.05
CA SER A 177 26.58 6.58 -8.42
C SER A 177 27.00 5.11 -8.54
N LYS A 178 26.97 4.55 -9.76
CA LYS A 178 27.41 3.16 -10.00
C LYS A 178 28.83 2.89 -9.52
N THR A 179 29.75 3.85 -9.68
CA THR A 179 31.14 3.69 -9.24
C THR A 179 31.23 3.63 -7.71
N GLU A 180 30.52 4.51 -7.01
CA GLU A 180 30.52 4.55 -5.55
C GLU A 180 29.83 3.31 -4.94
N SER A 181 28.80 2.76 -5.60
CA SER A 181 28.11 1.55 -5.13
C SER A 181 29.04 0.34 -5.02
N ILE A 182 30.05 0.24 -5.89
CA ILE A 182 31.06 -0.84 -5.87
C ILE A 182 31.93 -0.70 -4.63
N ASP A 183 32.34 0.53 -4.26
CA ASP A 183 33.19 0.77 -3.10
C ASP A 183 32.48 0.43 -1.78
N TYR A 184 31.17 0.68 -1.68
CA TYR A 184 30.36 0.27 -0.52
C TYR A 184 30.26 -1.25 -0.40
N HIS A 185 30.04 -1.98 -1.50
CA HIS A 185 30.01 -3.45 -1.48
C HIS A 185 31.37 -4.05 -1.14
N VAL A 186 32.48 -3.45 -1.57
CA VAL A 186 33.82 -3.89 -1.15
C VAL A 186 34.00 -3.70 0.36
N LYS A 187 33.57 -2.55 0.90
CA LYS A 187 33.64 -2.26 2.35
C LYS A 187 32.81 -3.22 3.21
N GLU A 188 31.54 -3.44 2.88
CA GLU A 188 30.68 -4.41 3.61
C GLU A 188 31.31 -5.81 3.64
N ASN A 189 31.81 -6.29 2.50
CA ASN A 189 32.48 -7.60 2.42
C ASN A 189 33.81 -7.66 3.19
N THR A 190 34.55 -6.55 3.31
CA THR A 190 35.76 -6.49 4.13
C THR A 190 35.47 -6.41 5.63
N ASP A 191 34.41 -5.73 6.03
CA ASP A 191 34.00 -5.59 7.44
C ASP A 191 33.33 -6.87 7.96
N GLU A 192 32.56 -7.58 7.13
CA GLU A 192 32.00 -8.90 7.47
C GLU A 192 33.10 -9.98 7.62
N LYS A 193 34.16 -9.91 6.81
CA LYS A 193 35.34 -10.78 6.97
C LYS A 193 36.15 -10.47 8.24
N ARG A 194 36.26 -9.20 8.65
CA ARG A 194 36.91 -8.80 9.91
C ARG A 194 36.12 -9.17 11.15
N SER A 195 34.79 -9.21 11.08
CA SER A 195 33.93 -9.59 12.21
C SER A 195 33.81 -11.11 12.38
N ASN A 196 34.00 -11.91 11.32
CA ASN A 196 34.11 -13.37 11.41
C ASN A 196 35.50 -13.89 11.79
N SER A 197 36.58 -13.14 11.59
CA SER A 197 37.93 -13.53 12.05
C SER A 197 38.14 -13.37 13.56
N ASN A 198 37.23 -12.71 14.29
CA ASN A 198 37.31 -12.48 15.74
C ASN A 198 36.44 -13.45 16.57
N LYS A 199 35.90 -14.53 15.98
CA LYS A 199 35.09 -15.55 16.66
C LYS A 199 35.77 -16.90 16.87
N CYS A 200 37.06 -17.02 16.54
CA CYS A 200 37.89 -18.14 16.96
C CYS A 200 39.11 -17.59 17.72
N ASN A 201 38.97 -17.45 19.04
CA ASN A 201 40.03 -17.58 20.04
C ASN A 201 39.38 -17.72 21.41
#